data_AF-X1R2F8-F1
#
_entry.id   AF-X1R2F8-F1
#
_cell.length_a   1.000
_cell.length_b   1.000
_cell.length_c   1.000
_cell.angle_alpha   90.00
_cell.angle_beta   90.00
_cell.angle_gamma   90.00
#
_symmetry.space_group_name_H-M   'P 1'
#
loop_
_entity.id
_entity.type
_entity.pdbx_description
1 polymer ?
#
loop_
_entity_poly.entity_id
_entity_poly.type
_entity_poly.pdbx_seq_one_letter_code
_entity_poly.pdbx_strand_id
1 'polypeptide(L)'
;KGKQQEMINVVDGILNLLIERDTRNAKASRNIAILKSYFGLDTGRGKTLKEVGKEFNLTSERVRAIKARILRRLRHPLYSRSLEHFLLK
;
A
#
# COMPACT_ATOMS: atom_id res chain seq x y z
N LYS A 1 6.90 -8.15 -17.39
CA LYS A 1 5.80 -7.18 -17.14
C LYS A 1 4.66 -7.78 -16.29
N GLY A 2 4.39 -9.09 -16.32
CA GLY A 2 3.30 -9.72 -15.53
C GLY A 2 3.47 -9.73 -14.00
N LYS A 3 4.64 -10.14 -13.47
CA LYS A 3 4.84 -10.32 -12.02
C LYS A 3 4.67 -9.06 -11.17
N GLN A 4 5.08 -7.90 -11.68
CA GLN A 4 4.94 -6.63 -10.96
C GLN A 4 3.47 -6.18 -10.92
N GLN A 5 2.73 -6.36 -12.01
CA GLN A 5 1.30 -6.05 -12.08
C GLN A 5 0.48 -7.03 -11.23
N GLU A 6 0.86 -8.30 -11.19
CA GLU A 6 0.24 -9.32 -10.35
C GLU A 6 0.44 -9.03 -8.87
N MET A 7 1.65 -8.64 -8.46
CA MET A 7 1.94 -8.15 -7.10
C MET A 7 1.10 -6.91 -6.77
N ILE A 8 0.99 -5.96 -7.70
CA ILE A 8 0.15 -4.76 -7.57
C ILE A 8 -1.30 -5.14 -7.32
N ASN A 9 -1.87 -6.08 -8.09
CA ASN A 9 -3.25 -6.52 -7.96
C ASN A 9 -3.50 -7.26 -6.63
N VAL A 10 -2.54 -8.10 -6.21
CA VAL A 10 -2.60 -8.80 -4.90
C VAL A 10 -2.52 -7.80 -3.75
N VAL A 11 -1.60 -6.83 -3.82
CA VAL A 11 -1.46 -5.78 -2.81
C VAL A 11 -2.72 -4.91 -2.74
N ASP A 12 -3.31 -4.55 -3.89
CA ASP A 12 -4.55 -3.75 -3.96
C ASP A 12 -5.74 -4.49 -3.36
N GLY A 13 -5.93 -5.77 -3.71
CA GLY A 13 -6.97 -6.62 -3.13
C GLY A 13 -6.87 -6.77 -1.61
N ILE A 14 -5.66 -7.00 -1.09
CA ILE A 14 -5.43 -7.12 0.35
C ILE A 14 -5.57 -5.75 1.04
N LEU A 15 -5.15 -4.65 0.39
CA LEU A 15 -5.37 -3.30 0.91
C LEU A 15 -6.86 -3.03 1.11
N ASN A 16 -7.69 -3.34 0.11
CA ASN A 16 -9.12 -3.11 0.17
C ASN A 16 -9.76 -3.93 1.31
N LEU A 17 -9.42 -5.21 1.44
CA LEU A 17 -9.89 -6.09 2.53
C LEU A 17 -9.46 -5.62 3.93
N LEU A 18 -8.21 -5.17 4.09
CA LEU A 18 -7.70 -4.63 5.35
C LEU A 18 -8.40 -3.34 5.77
N ILE A 19 -8.96 -2.63 4.81
CA ILE A 19 -9.52 -1.31 5.01
C ILE A 19 -11.02 -1.38 5.24
N GLU A 20 -11.76 -2.25 4.55
CA GLU A 20 -13.16 -2.56 4.86
C GLU A 20 -13.36 -2.94 6.34
N ARG A 21 -12.37 -3.63 6.94
CA ARG A 21 -12.38 -4.00 8.36
C ARG A 21 -12.11 -2.83 9.31
N ASP A 22 -11.52 -1.74 8.83
CA ASP A 22 -11.07 -0.57 9.61
C ASP A 22 -11.86 0.73 9.29
N THR A 23 -12.70 0.72 8.23
CA THR A 23 -13.47 1.86 7.69
C THR A 23 -14.70 2.20 8.50
N ARG A 24 -14.49 2.70 9.71
CA ARG A 24 -15.40 3.73 10.26
C ARG A 24 -14.82 5.14 10.19
N ASN A 25 -13.67 5.34 9.55
CA ASN A 25 -12.94 6.62 9.57
C ASN A 25 -12.40 7.04 8.18
N ALA A 26 -12.72 8.27 7.75
CA ALA A 26 -12.26 8.92 6.51
C ALA A 26 -10.72 8.95 6.32
N LYS A 27 -9.94 8.77 7.39
CA LYS A 27 -8.47 8.62 7.35
C LYS A 27 -8.01 7.40 6.56
N ALA A 28 -8.84 6.36 6.45
CA ALA A 28 -8.47 5.14 5.74
C ALA A 28 -8.35 5.38 4.22
N SER A 29 -9.31 6.07 3.62
CA SER A 29 -9.34 6.36 2.17
C SER A 29 -8.13 7.19 1.71
N ARG A 30 -7.69 8.17 2.51
CA ARG A 30 -6.48 8.96 2.17
C ARG A 30 -5.21 8.10 2.22
N ASN A 31 -5.10 7.19 3.18
CA ASN A 31 -3.94 6.29 3.26
C ASN A 31 -3.88 5.30 2.09
N ILE A 32 -5.04 4.90 1.54
CA ILE A 32 -5.10 4.12 0.28
C ILE A 32 -4.48 4.92 -0.84
N ALA A 33 -4.95 6.14 -1.08
CA ALA A 33 -4.48 6.97 -2.18
C ALA A 33 -2.95 7.18 -2.12
N ILE A 34 -2.42 7.39 -0.92
CA ILE A 34 -0.97 7.48 -0.66
C ILE A 34 -0.24 6.21 -1.10
N LEU A 35 -0.79 5.02 -0.77
CA LEU A 35 -0.18 3.74 -1.12
C LEU A 35 -0.34 3.39 -2.60
N LYS A 36 -1.51 3.69 -3.19
CA LYS A 36 -1.75 3.55 -4.63
C LYS A 36 -0.77 4.38 -5.44
N SER A 37 -0.55 5.64 -5.04
CA SER A 37 0.46 6.50 -5.66
C SER A 37 1.90 5.98 -5.45
N TYR A 38 2.21 5.47 -4.26
CA TYR A 38 3.54 4.90 -3.98
C TYR A 38 3.85 3.64 -4.80
N PHE A 39 2.92 2.70 -4.89
CA PHE A 39 3.09 1.45 -5.63
C PHE A 39 2.77 1.58 -7.12
N GLY A 40 2.19 2.70 -7.54
CA GLY A 40 1.77 2.93 -8.93
C GLY A 40 0.55 2.10 -9.31
N LEU A 41 -0.35 1.83 -8.36
CA LEU A 41 -1.56 1.04 -8.59
C LEU A 41 -2.52 1.74 -9.57
N ASP A 42 -2.51 3.08 -9.60
CA ASP A 42 -3.38 3.86 -10.49
C ASP A 42 -2.70 4.23 -11.82
N THR A 43 -1.39 4.49 -11.82
CA THR A 43 -0.66 5.05 -12.97
C THR A 43 0.34 4.08 -13.61
N GLY A 44 0.52 2.88 -13.04
CA GLY A 44 1.52 1.89 -13.44
C GLY A 44 2.97 2.26 -13.08
N ARG A 45 3.20 3.47 -12.53
CA ARG A 45 4.51 3.96 -12.10
C ARG A 45 4.47 4.34 -10.63
N GLY A 46 5.18 3.58 -9.81
CA GLY A 46 5.36 3.90 -8.39
C GLY A 46 6.15 5.19 -8.18
N LYS A 47 5.64 6.06 -7.29
CA LYS A 47 6.32 7.30 -6.88
C LYS A 47 7.19 7.08 -5.65
N THR A 48 8.27 7.84 -5.54
CA THR A 48 9.14 7.86 -4.36
C THR A 48 8.42 8.44 -3.13
N LEU A 49 8.93 8.18 -1.92
CA LEU A 49 8.37 8.75 -0.69
C LEU A 49 8.29 10.29 -0.72
N LYS A 50 9.28 10.93 -1.36
CA LYS A 50 9.36 12.39 -1.52
C LYS A 50 8.31 12.92 -2.48
N GLU A 51 8.09 12.24 -3.60
CA GLU A 51 7.07 12.60 -4.59
C GLU A 51 5.65 12.42 -4.03
N VAL A 52 5.39 11.30 -3.35
CA VAL A 52 4.12 11.05 -2.66
C VAL A 52 3.92 12.07 -1.52
N GLY A 53 4.98 12.37 -0.77
CA GLY A 53 4.93 13.40 0.27
C GLY A 53 4.51 14.77 -0.29
N LYS A 54 5.11 15.18 -1.42
CA LYS A 54 4.75 16.43 -2.10
C LYS A 54 3.29 16.45 -2.58
N GLU A 55 2.83 15.34 -3.18
CA GLU A 55 1.46 15.20 -3.69
C GLU A 55 0.39 15.25 -2.59
N PHE A 56 0.65 14.61 -1.45
CA PHE A 56 -0.32 14.52 -0.35
C PHE A 56 -0.09 15.54 0.77
N ASN A 57 0.83 16.49 0.57
CA ASN A 57 1.28 17.46 1.58
C ASN A 57 1.68 16.78 2.91
N LEU A 58 2.52 15.75 2.81
CA LEU A 58 3.05 14.95 3.90
C LEU A 58 4.57 14.91 3.86
N THR A 59 5.19 14.69 5.01
CA THR A 59 6.62 14.39 5.05
C THR A 59 6.89 12.96 4.56
N SER A 60 8.10 12.74 4.04
CA SER A 60 8.58 11.41 3.62
C SER A 60 8.45 10.39 4.75
N GLU A 61 8.75 10.78 5.99
CA GLU A 61 8.61 9.99 7.21
C GLU A 61 7.16 9.57 7.45
N ARG A 62 6.21 10.47 7.20
CA ARG A 62 4.79 10.14 7.37
C ARG A 62 4.34 9.09 6.36
N VAL A 63 4.76 9.22 5.11
CA VAL A 63 4.50 8.21 4.05
C VAL A 63 5.15 6.87 4.43
N ARG A 64 6.38 6.89 4.93
CA ARG A 64 7.09 5.70 5.42
C ARG A 64 6.37 5.02 6.58
N ALA A 65 5.87 5.79 7.54
CA ALA A 65 5.11 5.26 8.69
C ALA A 65 3.80 4.61 8.27
N ILE A 66 3.06 5.23 7.34
CA ILE A 66 1.83 4.67 6.76
C ILE A 66 2.14 3.35 6.04
N LYS A 67 3.18 3.33 5.20
CA LYS A 67 3.66 2.11 4.52
C LYS A 67 4.00 1.02 5.52
N ALA A 68 4.81 1.32 6.54
CA ALA A 68 5.24 0.34 7.54
C ALA A 68 4.05 -0.26 8.32
N ARG A 69 3.08 0.57 8.70
CA ARG A 69 1.86 0.13 9.39
C ARG A 69 1.07 -0.87 8.54
N ILE A 70 0.94 -0.59 7.26
CA ILE A 70 0.19 -1.44 6.33
C ILE A 70 0.97 -2.71 6.03
N LEU A 71 2.26 -2.63 5.75
CA LEU A 71 3.13 -3.81 5.60
C LEU A 71 3.11 -4.72 6.83
N ARG A 72 3.00 -4.16 8.04
CA ARG A 72 2.84 -4.95 9.27
C ARG A 72 1.52 -5.73 9.28
N ARG A 73 0.44 -5.13 8.77
CA ARG A 73 -0.88 -5.79 8.65
C ARG A 73 -0.90 -6.83 7.53
N LEU A 74 -0.23 -6.54 6.42
CA LEU A 74 -0.04 -7.46 5.30
C LEU A 74 0.78 -8.70 5.69
N ARG A 75 1.66 -8.59 6.68
CA ARG A 75 2.41 -9.71 7.27
C ARG A 75 1.59 -10.59 8.23
N HIS A 76 0.33 -10.27 8.50
CA HIS A 76 -0.51 -11.12 9.35
C HIS A 76 -0.82 -12.45 8.62
N PRO A 77 -0.81 -13.62 9.30
CA PRO A 77 -0.93 -14.94 8.67
C PRO A 77 -2.16 -15.12 7.76
N LEU A 78 -3.25 -14.40 8.07
CA LEU A 78 -4.48 -14.37 7.26
C LEU A 78 -4.29 -13.76 5.87
N TYR A 79 -3.26 -12.93 5.68
CA TYR A 79 -2.98 -12.21 4.43
C TYR A 79 -1.58 -12.52 3.85
N SER A 80 -0.70 -13.18 4.64
CA SER A 80 0.69 -13.45 4.24
C SER A 80 0.82 -14.54 3.18
N ARG A 81 -0.11 -15.50 3.09
CA ARG A 81 0.00 -16.62 2.12
C ARG A 81 0.14 -16.16 0.66
N SER A 82 -0.49 -15.04 0.29
CA SER A 82 -0.38 -14.49 -1.06
C SER A 82 0.78 -13.50 -1.25
N LEU A 83 1.37 -13.01 -0.15
CA LEU A 83 2.41 -11.97 -0.15
C LEU A 83 3.81 -12.46 0.23
N GLU A 84 3.93 -13.66 0.83
CA GLU A 84 5.20 -14.29 1.20
C GLU A 84 6.14 -14.40 0.00
N HIS A 85 5.61 -14.72 -1.18
CA HIS A 85 6.43 -14.88 -2.38
C HIS A 85 7.03 -13.56 -2.91
N PHE A 86 6.48 -12.41 -2.49
CA PHE A 86 6.83 -11.09 -3.03
C PHE A 86 7.52 -10.15 -2.02
N LEU A 87 7.27 -10.31 -0.72
CA LEU A 87 7.82 -9.44 0.33
C LEU A 87 9.06 -10.00 1.04
N LEU A 88 9.35 -11.29 0.90
CA LEU A 88 10.47 -11.99 1.58
C LEU A 88 11.62 -12.37 0.63
N LYS A 89 11.78 -11.66 -0.50
CA LYS A 89 12.94 -11.80 -1.38
C LYS A 89 13.78 -10.53 -1.42
#